data_AF-A0A2S7WAG9-F1
#
_entry.id   AF-A0A2S7WAG9-F1
#
_cell.length_a   1.000
_cell.length_b   1.000
_cell.length_c   1.000
_cell.angle_alpha   90.00
_cell.angle_beta   90.00
_cell.angle_gamma   90.00
#
_symmetry.space_group_name_H-M   'P 1'
#
loop_
_entity.id
_entity.type
_entity.pdbx_description
1 polymer ?
#
loop_
_entity_poly.entity_id
_entity_poly.type
_entity_poly.pdbx_seq_one_letter_code
_entity_poly.pdbx_strand_id
1 'polypeptide(L)' 'MLKFVKNHMESITGIEIYPMISLLIFFTFFVLLFWWVFTAKKEYIKTVSNLPLDN' A
#
# COMPACT_ATOMS: atom_id res chain seq x y z
N MET A 1 -2.30 31.26 -4.38
CA MET A 1 -1.06 30.46 -4.44
C MET A 1 -1.22 29.21 -5.30
N LEU A 2 -2.16 28.29 -5.00
CA LEU A 2 -2.38 27.06 -5.78
C LEU A 2 -2.87 27.24 -7.23
N LYS A 3 -3.52 28.38 -7.56
CA LYS A 3 -4.04 28.67 -8.91
C LYS A 3 -2.95 28.73 -9.98
N PHE A 4 -1.75 29.23 -9.66
CA PHE A 4 -0.65 29.35 -10.64
C PHE A 4 -0.03 28.01 -11.00
N VAL A 5 0.11 27.11 -10.03
CA VAL A 5 0.65 25.76 -10.24
C VAL A 5 -0.36 24.90 -10.99
N LYS A 6 -1.65 24.98 -10.66
CA LYS A 6 -2.71 24.22 -11.32
C LYS A 6 -2.80 24.50 -12.82
N ASN A 7 -2.76 25.77 -13.23
CA ASN A 7 -2.78 26.14 -14.65
C ASN A 7 -1.56 25.61 -15.42
N HIS A 8 -0.39 25.57 -14.77
CA HIS A 8 0.82 25.01 -15.38
C HIS A 8 0.73 23.48 -15.49
N MET A 9 0.22 22.82 -14.46
CA MET A 9 0.01 21.37 -14.45
C MET A 9 -1.04 20.92 -15.49
N GLU A 10 -2.13 21.67 -15.65
CA GLU A 10 -3.15 21.40 -16.69
C GLU A 10 -2.63 21.61 -18.11
N SER A 11 -1.62 22.47 -18.31
CA SER A 11 -0.97 22.64 -19.61
C SER A 11 -0.05 21.46 -19.99
N ILE A 12 0.30 20.59 -19.03
CA ILE A 12 1.11 19.41 -19.27
C ILE A 12 0.18 18.28 -19.74
N THR A 13 0.17 18.05 -21.05
CA THR A 13 -0.55 16.92 -21.66
C THR A 13 -0.12 15.61 -21.00
N GLY A 14 -1.07 14.85 -20.44
CA GLY A 14 -0.79 13.57 -19.80
C GLY A 14 -0.42 13.63 -18.31
N ILE A 15 -0.52 14.80 -17.65
CA ILE A 15 -0.25 14.95 -16.20
C ILE A 15 -1.09 14.00 -15.33
N GLU A 16 -2.28 13.61 -15.81
CA GLU A 16 -3.23 12.71 -15.13
C GLU A 16 -2.71 11.28 -14.98
N ILE A 17 -1.71 10.89 -15.79
CA ILE A 17 -1.10 9.56 -15.73
C ILE A 17 -0.31 9.37 -14.43
N TYR A 18 0.33 10.42 -13.92
CA TYR A 18 1.17 10.32 -12.71
C TYR A 18 0.36 9.93 -11.46
N PRO A 19 -0.78 10.57 -11.13
CA PRO A 19 -1.66 10.12 -10.05
C PRO A 19 -2.22 8.71 -10.25
N MET A 20 -2.63 8.35 -11.47
CA MET A 20 -3.17 7.03 -11.79
C MET A 20 -2.16 5.91 -11.55
N ILE A 21 -0.92 6.08 -12.04
CA ILE A 21 0.17 5.12 -11.83
C ILE A 21 0.56 5.07 -10.35
N SER A 22 0.64 6.21 -9.67
CA SER A 22 0.94 6.25 -8.24
C SER A 22 -0.09 5.46 -7.42
N LEU A 23 -1.37 5.62 -7.74
CA LEU A 23 -2.46 4.87 -7.11
C LEU A 23 -2.32 3.36 -7.37
N LEU A 24 -2.05 2.96 -8.61
CA LEU A 24 -1.88 1.55 -8.98
C LEU A 24 -0.69 0.90 -8.28
N ILE A 25 0.46 1.58 -8.23
CA ILE A 25 1.66 1.08 -7.56
C ILE A 25 1.40 0.97 -6.05
N PHE A 26 0.84 2.02 -5.43
CA PHE A 26 0.51 2.01 -4.02
C PHE A 26 -0.47 0.89 -3.69
N PHE A 27 -1.57 0.77 -4.43
CA PHE A 27 -2.56 -0.27 -4.23
C PHE A 27 -1.96 -1.67 -4.39
N THR A 28 -1.20 -1.92 -5.45
CA THR A 28 -0.55 -3.22 -5.70
C THR A 28 0.43 -3.59 -4.60
N PHE A 29 1.22 -2.62 -4.13
CA PHE A 29 2.14 -2.82 -3.00
C PHE A 29 1.39 -3.28 -1.75
N PHE A 30 0.26 -2.65 -1.43
CA PHE A 30 -0.56 -3.06 -0.28
C PHE A 30 -1.20 -4.43 -0.47
N VAL A 31 -1.68 -4.78 -1.67
CA VAL A 31 -2.21 -6.13 -1.97
C VAL A 31 -1.15 -7.20 -1.73
N LEU A 32 0.08 -6.99 -2.22
CA LEU A 32 1.20 -7.90 -2.02
C LEU A 32 1.60 -7.99 -0.54
N LEU A 33 1.62 -6.86 0.17
CA LEU A 33 1.91 -6.81 1.60
C LEU A 33 0.86 -7.61 2.40
N PHE A 34 -0.43 -7.46 2.09
CA PHE A 34 -1.48 -8.25 2.73
C PHE A 34 -1.30 -9.74 2.45
N TRP A 35 -1.03 -10.13 1.20
CA TRP A 35 -0.74 -11.52 0.85
C TRP A 35 0.41 -12.10 1.69
N TRP A 36 1.50 -11.36 1.81
CA TRP A 36 2.65 -11.75 2.61
C TRP A 36 2.32 -11.87 4.10
N VAL A 37 1.58 -10.90 4.65
CA VAL A 37 1.15 -10.90 6.06
C VAL A 37 0.24 -12.11 6.38
N PHE A 38 -0.70 -12.46 5.51
CA PHE A 38 -1.55 -13.64 5.71
C PHE A 38 -0.76 -14.95 5.71
N THR A 39 0.34 -15.01 4.97
CA THR A 39 1.23 -16.18 4.94
C THR A 39 2.12 -16.22 6.18
N ALA A 40 2.77 -15.10 6.53
CA ALA A 40 3.72 -15.01 7.64
C ALA A 40 3.08 -15.21 9.03
N LYS A 41 1.84 -14.79 9.22
CA LYS A 41 1.16 -14.89 10.54
C LYS A 41 0.93 -16.34 10.99
N LYS A 42 0.85 -17.32 10.08
CA LYS A 42 0.44 -18.70 10.45
C LYS A 42 1.50 -19.42 11.28
N GLU A 43 2.77 -19.21 10.97
CA GLU A 43 3.87 -19.93 11.62
C GLU A 43 4.16 -19.37 13.03
N TYR A 44 4.14 -18.04 13.17
CA TYR A 44 4.28 -17.37 14.46
C TYR A 44 3.10 -17.67 15.40
N ILE A 45 1.87 -17.55 14.91
CA ILE A 45 0.67 -17.79 15.73
C ILE A 45 0.58 -19.25 16.17
N LYS A 46 0.98 -20.22 15.33
CA LYS A 46 1.00 -21.63 15.73
C LYS A 46 1.98 -21.91 16.85
N THR A 47 3.17 -21.31 16.82
CA THR A 47 4.19 -21.49 17.87
C THR A 47 3.71 -20.89 19.19
N VAL A 48 3.14 -19.68 19.16
CA VAL A 48 2.67 -19.00 20.37
C VAL A 48 1.36 -19.61 20.91
N SER A 49 0.48 -20.12 20.03
CA SER A 49 -0.75 -20.80 20.43
C SER A 49 -0.53 -22.15 21.12
N ASN A 50 0.65 -22.75 20.97
CA ASN A 50 1.04 -23.98 21.67
C ASN A 50 1.88 -23.72 22.92
N LEU A 51 2.20 -22.45 23.23
CA LEU A 51 2.76 -22.12 24.53
C LEU A 51 1.66 -22.27 25.57
N PRO A 52 1.94 -22.95 26.71
CA PRO A 52 0.98 -23.03 27.80
C PRO A 52 0.65 -21.61 28.24
N LEU A 53 -0.65 -21.27 28.27
CA LEU A 53 -1.14 -19.96 28.69
C LEU A 53 -1.11 -19.77 30.21
N ASP A 54 -0.46 -20.68 30.93
CA ASP A 54 -0.47 -20.75 32.40
C ASP A 54 0.82 -20.19 33.00
N ASN A 55 0.74 -18.96 33.51
CA ASN A 55 0.77 -18.63 34.95
C ASN A 55 -0.07 -17.37 35.19
#